data_AF-A0A7S3AK97-F1
#
_entry.id   AF-A0A7S3AK97-F1
#
_cell.length_a   1.000
_cell.length_b   1.000
_cell.length_c   1.000
_cell.angle_alpha   90.00
_cell.angle_beta   90.00
_cell.angle_gamma   90.00
#
_symmetry.space_group_name_H-M   'P 1'
#
loop_
_entity.id
_entity.type
_entity.pdbx_description
1 polymer ?
#
loop_
_entity_poly.entity_id
_entity_poly.type
_entity_poly.pdbx_seq_one_letter_code
_entity_poly.pdbx_strand_id
1 'polypeptide(L)'
;GVVSQHVGAVVARLSNSDGDVRDAAVKALGSMDAGVVSQHVGAVVALFGDSDGDVREAAVKVLGSMDAGVVSQHVGAVVARLSNSDGDVRDAAVKALGSMDAGVVSQHVGAVV
;
A
#
# COMPACT_ATOMS: atom_id res chain seq x y z
N GLY A 1 8.83 6.49 19.61
CA GLY A 1 8.76 7.96 19.73
C GLY A 1 7.32 8.42 19.56
N VAL A 2 7.02 9.70 19.79
CA VAL A 2 5.66 10.29 19.77
C VAL A 2 4.93 10.07 18.42
N VAL A 3 5.63 9.74 17.34
CA VAL A 3 5.03 9.37 16.05
C VAL A 3 4.41 7.95 16.10
N SER A 4 5.06 7.00 16.77
CA SER A 4 4.60 5.61 16.87
C SER A 4 3.29 5.46 17.66
N GLN A 5 2.98 6.39 18.58
CA GLN A 5 1.72 6.33 19.36
C GLN A 5 0.50 6.80 18.56
N HIS A 6 0.69 7.51 17.44
CA HIS A 6 -0.40 8.08 16.64
C HIS A 6 -0.63 7.33 15.33
N VAL A 7 0.27 6.42 14.92
CA VAL A 7 0.11 5.67 13.66
C VAL A 7 -1.22 4.92 13.62
N GLY A 8 -1.66 4.32 14.74
CA GLY A 8 -2.96 3.64 14.81
C GLY A 8 -4.15 4.59 14.57
N ALA A 9 -4.06 5.84 15.03
CA ALA A 9 -5.10 6.84 14.77
C ALA A 9 -5.15 7.26 13.30
N VAL A 10 -3.98 7.35 12.64
CA VAL A 10 -3.89 7.63 11.20
C VAL A 10 -4.40 6.44 10.39
N VAL A 11 -4.02 5.22 10.74
CA VAL A 11 -4.53 3.98 10.09
C VAL A 11 -6.05 3.89 10.19
N ALA A 12 -6.64 4.26 11.33
CA ALA A 12 -8.09 4.30 11.48
C ALA A 12 -8.78 5.30 10.53
N ARG A 13 -8.07 6.32 10.03
CA ARG A 13 -8.61 7.27 9.04
C ARG A 13 -8.62 6.72 7.62
N LEU A 14 -7.91 5.62 7.33
CA LEU A 14 -7.97 4.94 6.03
C LEU A 14 -9.36 4.37 5.69
N SER A 15 -10.26 4.28 6.66
CA SER A 15 -11.66 3.85 6.47
C SER A 15 -12.66 4.98 6.70
N ASN A 16 -12.22 6.23 6.68
CA ASN A 16 -13.13 7.37 6.78
C ASN A 16 -14.08 7.43 5.57
N SER A 17 -15.31 7.90 5.77
CA SER A 17 -16.27 8.08 4.68
C SER A 17 -15.83 9.13 3.65
N ASP A 18 -15.07 10.13 4.09
CA ASP A 18 -14.55 11.21 3.26
C ASP A 18 -13.24 10.79 2.54
N GLY A 19 -13.23 10.93 1.21
CA GLY A 19 -12.10 10.59 0.35
C GLY A 19 -10.86 11.45 0.65
N ASP A 20 -11.04 12.74 0.91
CA ASP A 20 -9.94 13.66 1.21
C ASP A 20 -9.27 13.28 2.54
N VAL A 21 -10.04 12.79 3.51
CA VAL A 21 -9.50 12.31 4.78
C VAL A 21 -8.71 11.02 4.59
N ARG A 22 -9.18 10.10 3.74
CA ARG A 22 -8.45 8.86 3.42
C ARG A 22 -7.15 9.18 2.68
N ASP A 23 -7.18 10.08 1.71
CA ASP A 23 -6.02 10.55 0.95
C ASP A 23 -4.96 11.19 1.87
N ALA A 24 -5.40 12.12 2.73
CA ALA A 24 -4.52 12.75 3.71
C ALA A 24 -3.91 11.72 4.68
N ALA A 25 -4.68 10.70 5.08
CA ALA A 25 -4.20 9.65 5.96
C ALA A 25 -3.14 8.76 5.30
N VAL A 26 -3.34 8.33 4.06
CA VAL A 26 -2.33 7.53 3.35
C VAL A 26 -1.07 8.35 3.05
N LYS A 27 -1.19 9.63 2.68
CA LYS A 27 -0.05 10.53 2.51
C LYS A 27 0.72 10.74 3.82
N ALA A 28 0.01 10.87 4.93
CA ALA A 28 0.61 10.97 6.26
C ALA A 28 1.41 9.71 6.61
N LEU A 29 0.87 8.50 6.34
CA LEU A 29 1.61 7.25 6.50
C LEU A 29 2.87 7.22 5.62
N GLY A 30 2.79 7.67 4.37
CA GLY A 30 3.94 7.78 3.47
C GLY A 30 5.06 8.71 3.96
N SER A 31 4.75 9.63 4.86
CA SER A 31 5.71 10.57 5.44
C SER A 31 6.29 10.10 6.78
N MET A 32 5.84 8.94 7.29
CA MET A 32 6.35 8.35 8.53
C MET A 32 7.54 7.44 8.27
N ASP A 33 8.32 7.19 9.33
CA ASP A 33 9.40 6.21 9.31
C ASP A 33 8.88 4.82 8.88
N ALA A 34 9.59 4.18 7.94
CA ALA A 34 9.18 2.91 7.35
C ALA A 34 9.01 1.80 8.41
N GLY A 35 9.81 1.81 9.48
CA GLY A 35 9.68 0.88 10.59
C GLY A 35 8.35 1.02 11.32
N VAL A 36 7.82 2.24 11.46
CA VAL A 36 6.52 2.52 12.08
C VAL A 36 5.36 2.05 11.20
N VAL A 37 5.48 2.21 9.88
CA VAL A 37 4.42 1.87 8.91
C VAL A 37 4.43 0.39 8.52
N SER A 38 5.56 -0.30 8.68
CA SER A 38 5.76 -1.70 8.26
C SER A 38 4.64 -2.66 8.69
N GLN A 39 4.15 -2.52 9.94
CA GLN A 39 3.06 -3.33 10.49
C GLN A 39 1.66 -3.00 9.92
N HIS A 40 1.53 -1.93 9.13
CA HIS A 40 0.28 -1.42 8.58
C HIS A 40 0.24 -1.43 7.04
N VAL A 41 1.25 -2.01 6.39
CA VAL A 41 1.34 -2.11 4.92
C VAL A 41 0.12 -2.81 4.33
N GLY A 42 -0.44 -3.82 5.00
CA GLY A 42 -1.69 -4.47 4.57
C GLY A 42 -2.88 -3.51 4.48
N ALA A 43 -2.96 -2.50 5.36
CA ALA A 43 -4.01 -1.48 5.30
C ALA A 43 -3.81 -0.54 4.09
N VAL A 44 -2.56 -0.25 3.73
CA VAL A 44 -2.23 0.52 2.51
C VAL A 44 -2.58 -0.29 1.24
N VAL A 45 -2.28 -1.60 1.20
CA VAL A 45 -2.65 -2.48 0.08
C VAL A 45 -4.17 -2.58 -0.09
N ALA A 46 -4.95 -2.50 1.01
CA ALA A 46 -6.40 -2.51 0.93
C ALA A 46 -6.97 -1.32 0.14
N LEU A 47 -6.29 -0.16 0.17
CA LEU A 47 -6.68 1.05 -0.55
C LEU A 47 -6.56 0.93 -2.07
N PHE A 48 -6.01 -0.15 -2.62
CA PHE A 48 -6.05 -0.37 -4.07
C PHE A 48 -7.48 -0.56 -4.57
N GLY A 49 -8.40 -0.99 -3.69
CA GLY A 49 -9.84 -1.06 -3.93
C GLY A 49 -10.62 0.15 -3.45
N ASP A 50 -9.96 1.27 -3.13
CA ASP A 50 -10.67 2.49 -2.74
C ASP A 50 -11.48 3.03 -3.92
N SER A 51 -12.68 3.55 -3.65
CA SER A 51 -13.52 4.18 -4.66
C SER A 51 -12.88 5.43 -5.25
N ASP A 52 -12.06 6.12 -4.46
CA ASP A 52 -11.38 7.36 -4.85
C ASP A 52 -10.04 7.07 -5.55
N GLY A 53 -9.88 7.62 -6.76
CA GLY A 53 -8.69 7.42 -7.58
C GLY A 53 -7.42 8.02 -6.97
N ASP A 54 -7.53 9.15 -6.28
CA ASP A 54 -6.37 9.82 -5.66
C ASP A 54 -5.86 9.00 -4.48
N VAL A 55 -6.79 8.40 -3.71
CA VAL A 55 -6.45 7.46 -2.62
C VAL A 55 -5.74 6.22 -3.17
N ARG A 56 -6.23 5.64 -4.28
CA ARG A 56 -5.57 4.51 -4.95
C ARG A 56 -4.15 4.86 -5.37
N GLU A 57 -3.96 6.02 -6.00
CA GLU A 57 -2.65 6.48 -6.47
C GLU A 57 -1.68 6.75 -5.31
N ALA A 58 -2.16 7.39 -4.24
CA ALA A 58 -1.36 7.65 -3.06
C ALA A 58 -0.90 6.33 -2.40
N ALA A 59 -1.77 5.32 -2.31
CA ALA A 59 -1.41 4.00 -1.78
C ALA A 59 -0.28 3.33 -2.59
N VAL A 60 -0.34 3.39 -3.92
CA VAL A 60 0.71 2.87 -4.81
C VAL A 60 2.03 3.59 -4.56
N LYS A 61 2.02 4.93 -4.49
CA LYS A 61 3.23 5.74 -4.24
C LYS A 61 3.87 5.41 -2.89
N VAL A 62 3.05 5.28 -1.84
CA VAL A 62 3.54 4.95 -0.50
C VAL A 62 4.24 3.59 -0.50
N LEU A 63 3.65 2.57 -1.12
CA LEU A 63 4.27 1.25 -1.22
C LEU A 63 5.57 1.26 -2.04
N GLY A 64 5.61 2.00 -3.15
CA GLY A 64 6.83 2.15 -3.96
C GLY A 64 7.97 2.89 -3.25
N SER A 65 7.67 3.73 -2.26
CA SER A 65 8.68 4.46 -1.47
C SER A 65 9.22 3.70 -0.25
N MET A 66 8.63 2.55 0.11
CA MET A 66 9.04 1.78 1.28
C MET A 66 10.28 0.94 1.01
N ASP A 67 11.06 0.69 2.06
CA ASP A 67 12.22 -0.20 1.98
C ASP A 67 11.84 -1.60 1.48
N ALA A 68 12.64 -2.11 0.55
CA ALA A 68 12.45 -3.43 -0.08
C ALA A 68 12.24 -4.57 0.94
N GLY A 69 12.94 -4.52 2.08
CA GLY A 69 12.78 -5.49 3.16
C GLY A 69 11.39 -5.49 3.79
N VAL A 70 10.77 -4.32 3.95
CA VAL A 70 9.41 -4.16 4.51
C VAL A 70 8.37 -4.66 3.49
N VAL A 71 8.52 -4.24 2.24
CA VAL A 71 7.58 -4.57 1.17
C VAL A 71 7.62 -6.04 0.80
N SER A 72 8.79 -6.70 0.91
CA SER A 72 8.97 -8.12 0.56
C SER A 72 7.97 -9.04 1.27
N GLN A 73 7.64 -8.76 2.53
CA GLN A 73 6.70 -9.55 3.32
C GLN A 73 5.23 -9.39 2.84
N HIS A 74 4.95 -8.40 2.00
CA HIS A 74 3.61 -7.99 1.61
C HIS A 74 3.34 -8.16 0.10
N VAL A 75 4.33 -8.64 -0.66
CA VAL A 75 4.20 -8.86 -2.11
C VAL A 75 3.04 -9.79 -2.43
N GLY A 76 2.82 -10.84 -1.65
CA GLY A 76 1.69 -11.76 -1.84
C GLY A 76 0.31 -11.06 -1.77
N ALA A 77 0.15 -10.07 -0.89
CA ALA A 77 -1.09 -9.30 -0.78
C ALA A 77 -1.32 -8.42 -2.01
N VAL A 78 -0.25 -7.88 -2.60
CA VAL A 78 -0.29 -7.08 -3.83
C VAL A 78 -0.54 -7.98 -5.05
N VAL A 79 0.13 -9.13 -5.15
CA VAL A 79 -0.11 -10.13 -6.21
C VAL A 79 -1.56 -10.60 -6.21
N ALA A 80 -2.15 -10.84 -5.04
CA ALA A 80 -3.56 -11.23 -4.95
C ALA A 80 -4.53 -10.19 -5.56
N ARG A 81 -4.14 -8.91 -5.66
CA ARG A 81 -4.96 -7.87 -6.30
C ARG A 81 -4.97 -7.97 -7.82
N LEU A 82 -4.03 -8.69 -8.44
CA LEU A 82 -4.01 -8.93 -9.89
C LEU A 82 -5.18 -9.78 -10.37
N SER A 83 -5.79 -10.58 -9.48
CA SER A 83 -6.97 -11.39 -9.78
C SER A 83 -8.29 -10.68 -9.43
N ASN A 84 -8.27 -9.40 -9.06
CA ASN A 84 -9.48 -8.65 -8.76
C ASN A 84 -10.32 -8.41 -10.02
N SER A 85 -11.66 -8.39 -9.89
CA SER A 85 -12.58 -8.15 -11.01
C SER A 85 -12.52 -6.71 -11.54
N ASP A 86 -12.20 -5.74 -10.68
CA ASP A 86 -12.08 -4.34 -11.03
C ASP A 86 -10.73 -4.05 -11.72
N GLY A 87 -10.79 -3.39 -12.88
CA GLY A 87 -9.62 -3.04 -13.67
C GLY A 87 -8.70 -2.05 -12.96
N ASP A 88 -9.25 -1.08 -12.23
CA ASP A 88 -8.46 -0.05 -11.55
C ASP A 88 -7.64 -0.66 -10.40
N VAL A 89 -8.21 -1.67 -9.74
CA VAL A 89 -7.51 -2.42 -8.67
C VAL A 89 -6.35 -3.22 -9.24
N ARG A 90 -6.56 -3.88 -10.39
CA ARG A 90 -5.49 -4.61 -11.09
C ARG A 90 -4.40 -3.65 -11.55
N ASP A 91 -4.75 -2.49 -12.09
CA ASP A 91 -3.79 -1.48 -12.55
C ASP A 91 -2.96 -0.92 -11.40
N ALA A 92 -3.59 -0.63 -10.25
CA ALA A 92 -2.86 -0.21 -9.05
C ALA A 92 -1.86 -1.28 -8.59
N ALA A 93 -2.27 -2.56 -8.61
CA ALA A 93 -1.39 -3.67 -8.25
C ALA A 93 -0.19 -3.81 -9.20
N VAL A 94 -0.41 -3.73 -10.51
CA VAL A 94 0.68 -3.74 -11.50
C VAL A 94 1.64 -2.58 -11.29
N LYS A 95 1.13 -1.35 -11.10
CA LYS A 95 1.96 -0.18 -10.83
C LYS A 95 2.78 -0.34 -9.55
N ALA A 96 2.18 -0.87 -8.49
CA ALA A 96 2.87 -1.11 -7.23
C ALA A 96 4.00 -2.14 -7.40
N LEU A 97 3.75 -3.27 -8.06
CA LEU A 97 4.78 -4.28 -8.34
C LEU A 97 5.91 -3.70 -9.21
N GLY A 98 5.58 -2.90 -10.23
CA GLY A 98 6.59 -2.23 -11.06
C GLY A 98 7.41 -1.16 -10.33
N SER A 99 6.91 -0.66 -9.19
CA SER A 99 7.61 0.30 -8.35
C SER A 99 8.48 -0.37 -7.28
N MET A 100 8.36 -1.69 -7.10
CA MET A 100 9.14 -2.47 -6.15
C MET A 100 10.46 -2.92 -6.76
N ASP A 101 11.45 -3.21 -5.90
CA ASP A 101 12.71 -3.81 -6.33
C ASP A 101 12.45 -5.14 -7.09
N ALA A 102 13.06 -5.27 -8.27
CA ALA A 102 12.84 -6.42 -9.15
C ALA A 102 13.30 -7.74 -8.51
N GLY A 103 14.28 -7.70 -7.61
CA GLY A 103 14.73 -8.87 -6.84
C GLY A 103 13.67 -9.34 -5.86
N VAL A 104 13.00 -8.40 -5.17
CA VAL A 104 11.88 -8.70 -4.25
C VAL A 104 10.69 -9.31 -5.00
N VAL A 105 10.34 -8.74 -6.16
CA VAL A 105 9.22 -9.23 -6.97
C VAL A 105 9.51 -10.61 -7.55
N SER A 106 10.70 -10.84 -8.09
CA SER A 106 11.09 -12.12 -8.72
C SER A 106 11.06 -13.31 -7.75
N GLN A 107 11.33 -13.09 -6.47
CA GLN A 107 11.24 -14.13 -5.43
C GLN A 107 9.80 -14.60 -5.16
N HIS A 108 8.80 -13.79 -5.52
CA HIS A 108 7.37 -14.04 -5.23
C HIS A 108 6.54 -14.31 -6.50
N VAL A 109 6.99 -13.87 -7.68
CA VAL A 109 6.29 -14.06 -8.97
C VAL A 109 6.42 -15.50 -9.52
N GLY A 110 7.27 -16.34 -8.92
CA GLY A 110 7.30 -17.78 -9.21
C GLY A 110 5.97 -18.52 -8.98
N ALA A 111 4.95 -17.86 -8.42
CA ALA A 111 3.61 -18.39 -8.19
C ALA A 111 2.54 -17.91 -9.22
N VAL A 112 2.91 -17.13 -10.25
CA VAL A 112 1.94 -16.51 -11.20
C VAL A 112 2.10 -17.04 -12.64
N VAL A 113 2.67 -18.23 -12.83
CA VAL A 113 2.66 -18.94 -14.13
C VAL A 113 1.93 -20.27 -14.00
#